data_AF-A0AB74J2L0-F1
#
_entry.id   AF-A0AB74J2L0-F1
#
_cell.length_a   1.000
_cell.length_b   1.000
_cell.length_c   1.000
_cell.angle_alpha   90.00
_cell.angle_beta   90.00
_cell.angle_gamma   90.00
#
_symmetry.space_group_name_H-M   'P 1'
#
loop_
_entity.id
_entity.type
_entity.pdbx_description
1 polymer ?
#
loop_
_entity_poly.entity_id
_entity_poly.type
_entity_poly.pdbx_seq_one_letter_code
_entity_poly.pdbx_strand_id
1 'polypeptide(L)'
;MPHSSRRPRKPYHPKRIISESEDGWSRVERTAPTRHGSTPLIQETLPPVDRSLTVQKLSEEHKKCKQQWVESDTRQCLQQLLARQMPEGGWPLNKAVCVALGSPSLSWANRLRSVWQLVMFMDMVETVQAKLNHANELKLYAQEPRFTQLDKDFLESLTVAVLEQPGAEELVDESSLIFIPCLEWVLELPFMLVAAKSPLYVSSSMHWVADEAERARHRLNNDPEGSNRLQKDCDDALAASKAVLDTHHENKMPEADFADGHSLAMTIYTLKHEDDD
;
A
#
# COMPACT_ATOMS: atom_id res chain seq x y z
N MET A 1 -24.60 -4.33 64.18
CA MET A 1 -24.19 -3.15 63.37
C MET A 1 -23.72 -3.64 62.01
N PRO A 2 -24.39 -3.28 60.89
CA PRO A 2 -23.86 -3.54 59.56
C PRO A 2 -23.37 -2.24 58.89
N HIS A 3 -22.15 -2.27 58.38
CA HIS A 3 -21.54 -1.18 57.63
C HIS A 3 -22.08 -1.15 56.19
N SER A 4 -22.76 -0.07 55.81
CA SER A 4 -23.13 0.24 54.43
C SER A 4 -22.11 1.23 53.87
N SER A 5 -21.27 0.81 52.91
CA SER A 5 -20.52 1.72 52.05
C SER A 5 -21.03 1.60 50.61
N ARG A 6 -21.92 2.51 50.21
CA ARG A 6 -22.26 2.72 48.79
C ARG A 6 -21.40 3.86 48.26
N ARG A 7 -20.48 3.57 47.35
CA ARG A 7 -19.80 4.61 46.56
C ARG A 7 -20.79 5.22 45.55
N PRO A 8 -20.80 6.54 45.34
CA PRO A 8 -21.66 7.16 44.34
C PRO A 8 -21.22 6.78 42.92
N ARG A 9 -22.18 6.41 42.07
CA ARG A 9 -21.95 6.17 40.63
C ARG A 9 -21.65 7.50 39.93
N LYS A 10 -20.59 7.53 39.11
CA LYS A 10 -20.29 8.68 38.25
C LYS A 10 -21.41 8.89 37.21
N PRO A 11 -21.74 10.13 36.83
CA PRO A 11 -22.76 10.40 35.81
C PRO A 11 -22.37 9.79 34.46
N TYR A 12 -23.36 9.25 33.76
CA TYR A 12 -23.21 8.74 32.40
C TYR A 12 -23.12 9.93 31.43
N HIS A 13 -22.00 10.07 30.73
CA HIS A 13 -21.83 11.03 29.65
C HIS A 13 -21.90 10.27 28.31
N PRO A 14 -22.96 10.44 27.50
CA PRO A 14 -23.02 9.81 26.18
C PRO A 14 -21.92 10.37 25.28
N LYS A 15 -21.11 9.47 24.70
CA LYS A 15 -19.98 9.82 23.81
C LYS A 15 -20.40 10.33 22.42
N ARG A 16 -21.71 10.29 22.13
CA ARG A 16 -22.29 10.57 20.80
C ARG A 16 -23.70 11.10 20.99
N ILE A 17 -24.03 12.22 20.36
CA ILE A 17 -25.40 12.70 20.19
C ILE A 17 -25.81 12.43 18.75
N ILE A 18 -27.00 11.88 18.56
CA ILE A 18 -27.61 11.68 17.24
C ILE A 18 -28.83 12.59 17.19
N SER A 19 -28.86 13.49 16.22
CA SER A 19 -29.97 14.41 15.96
C SER A 19 -30.47 14.19 14.54
N GLU A 20 -31.78 14.04 14.36
CA GLU A 20 -32.38 13.95 13.03
C GLU A 20 -32.56 15.34 12.43
N SER A 21 -32.13 15.49 11.19
CA SER A 21 -32.32 16.70 10.39
C SER A 21 -33.68 16.65 9.68
N GLU A 22 -34.22 17.81 9.29
CA GLU A 22 -35.55 17.92 8.66
C GLU A 22 -35.68 17.17 7.32
N ASP A 23 -34.55 16.80 6.69
CA ASP A 23 -34.45 16.02 5.46
C ASP A 23 -34.44 14.49 5.70
N GLY A 24 -34.64 14.04 6.95
CA GLY A 24 -34.72 12.63 7.32
C GLY A 24 -33.37 11.95 7.52
N TRP A 25 -32.26 12.68 7.43
CA TRP A 25 -30.93 12.14 7.72
C TRP A 25 -30.53 12.35 9.19
N SER A 26 -29.97 11.31 9.81
CA SER A 26 -29.44 11.39 11.17
C SER A 26 -28.03 11.99 11.16
N ARG A 27 -27.88 13.19 11.71
CA ARG A 27 -26.59 13.85 11.95
C ARG A 27 -26.01 13.38 13.28
N VAL A 28 -24.74 12.98 13.24
CA VAL A 28 -24.05 12.40 14.40
C VAL A 28 -22.96 13.36 14.88
N GLU A 29 -23.14 13.94 16.06
CA GLU A 29 -22.21 14.90 16.64
C GLU A 29 -21.47 14.31 17.87
N ARG A 30 -20.15 14.51 17.93
CA ARG A 30 -19.33 14.11 19.09
C ARG A 30 -19.29 15.28 20.09
N THR A 31 -19.62 14.99 21.35
CA THR A 31 -19.84 15.97 22.42
C THR A 31 -18.59 16.53 23.09
N ALA A 32 -17.39 16.14 22.68
CA ALA A 32 -16.17 16.68 23.25
C ALA A 32 -15.16 17.03 22.14
N PRO A 33 -14.58 18.24 22.13
CA PRO A 33 -13.36 18.48 21.39
C PRO A 33 -12.31 17.54 21.97
N THR A 34 -11.74 16.67 21.14
CA THR A 34 -10.50 15.98 21.49
C THR A 34 -9.49 17.06 21.80
N ARG A 35 -9.18 17.26 23.08
CA ARG A 35 -7.94 17.93 23.48
C ARG A 35 -6.84 17.12 22.79
N HIS A 36 -6.25 17.70 21.73
CA HIS A 36 -4.94 17.30 21.25
C HIS A 36 -3.96 17.67 22.35
N GLY A 37 -3.93 16.85 23.41
CA GLY A 37 -2.79 16.75 24.28
C GLY A 37 -1.67 16.21 23.42
N SER A 38 -0.63 17.01 23.27
CA SER A 38 0.67 16.68 22.72
C SER A 38 1.33 15.58 23.55
N THR A 39 0.78 14.38 23.44
CA THR A 39 1.41 13.12 23.85
C THR A 39 1.46 12.28 22.59
N PRO A 40 2.63 11.89 22.08
CA PRO A 40 2.69 11.01 20.92
C PRO A 40 2.01 9.69 21.31
N LEU A 41 0.84 9.41 20.71
CA LEU A 41 0.19 8.10 20.76
C LEU A 41 0.90 7.13 19.81
N ILE A 42 2.23 7.14 19.77
CA ILE A 42 3.04 6.10 19.15
C ILE A 42 3.41 5.17 20.29
N GLN A 43 2.59 4.16 20.51
CA GLN A 43 3.04 3.00 21.26
C GLN A 43 3.98 2.26 20.29
N GLU A 44 5.30 2.48 20.42
CA GLU A 44 6.36 1.95 19.54
C GLU A 44 6.40 0.41 19.45
N THR A 45 5.65 -0.29 20.28
CA THR A 45 5.59 -1.75 20.28
C THR A 45 4.51 -2.25 19.34
N LEU A 46 4.92 -2.97 18.30
CA LEU A 46 4.02 -3.76 17.46
C LEU A 46 3.12 -4.65 18.33
N PRO A 47 1.86 -4.91 17.91
CA PRO A 47 1.02 -5.84 18.64
C PRO A 47 1.67 -7.24 18.69
N PRO A 48 1.41 -8.03 19.74
CA PRO A 48 2.00 -9.35 19.85
C PRO A 48 1.51 -10.25 18.71
N VAL A 49 2.45 -10.95 18.07
CA VAL A 49 2.13 -12.00 17.10
C VAL A 49 1.40 -13.15 17.81
N ASP A 50 0.38 -13.70 17.15
CA ASP A 50 -0.28 -14.92 17.62
C ASP A 50 0.75 -16.05 17.74
N ARG A 51 0.95 -16.56 18.95
CA ARG A 51 1.90 -17.64 19.26
C ARG A 51 1.61 -18.93 18.50
N SER A 52 0.38 -19.11 18.01
CA SER A 52 0.00 -20.27 17.21
C SER A 52 0.45 -20.15 15.75
N LEU A 53 0.80 -18.95 15.29
CA LEU A 53 1.18 -18.69 13.91
C LEU A 53 2.62 -19.12 13.64
N THR A 54 2.84 -19.73 12.48
CA THR A 54 4.16 -20.23 12.05
C THR A 54 4.36 -19.93 10.57
N VAL A 55 5.61 -20.02 10.10
CA VAL A 55 5.95 -19.90 8.68
C VAL A 55 5.16 -20.90 7.85
N GLN A 56 4.96 -22.12 8.36
CA GLN A 56 4.17 -23.15 7.69
C GLN A 56 2.71 -22.70 7.49
N LYS A 57 2.07 -22.15 8.52
CA LYS A 57 0.69 -21.67 8.42
C LYS A 57 0.55 -20.50 7.44
N LEU A 58 1.51 -19.55 7.46
CA LEU A 58 1.54 -18.46 6.48
C LEU A 58 1.74 -19.00 5.05
N SER A 59 2.59 -20.02 4.89
CA SER A 59 2.80 -20.69 3.60
C SER A 59 1.55 -21.42 3.11
N GLU A 60 0.79 -22.05 4.00
CA GLU A 60 -0.49 -22.69 3.68
C GLU A 60 -1.55 -21.65 3.28
N GLU A 61 -1.66 -20.53 4.00
CA GLU A 61 -2.54 -19.41 3.63
C GLU A 61 -2.16 -18.82 2.28
N HIS A 62 -0.87 -18.57 2.04
CA HIS A 62 -0.36 -18.08 0.76
C HIS A 62 -0.65 -19.04 -0.40
N LYS A 63 -0.43 -20.35 -0.22
CA LYS A 63 -0.77 -21.35 -1.24
C LYS A 63 -2.26 -21.36 -1.57
N LYS A 64 -3.12 -21.26 -0.54
CA LYS A 64 -4.57 -21.18 -0.72
C LYS A 64 -4.97 -19.93 -1.52
N CYS A 65 -4.43 -18.77 -1.15
CA CYS A 65 -4.71 -17.52 -1.87
C CYS A 65 -4.15 -17.59 -3.31
N LYS A 66 -2.95 -18.14 -3.51
CA LYS A 66 -2.37 -18.35 -4.84
C LYS A 66 -3.24 -19.27 -5.71
N GLN A 67 -3.77 -20.36 -5.16
CA GLN A 67 -4.66 -21.24 -5.92
C GLN A 67 -5.93 -20.49 -6.38
N GLN A 68 -6.57 -19.76 -5.48
CA GLN A 68 -7.74 -18.95 -5.81
C GLN A 68 -7.41 -17.85 -6.83
N TRP A 69 -6.25 -17.19 -6.71
CA TRP A 69 -5.77 -16.22 -7.68
C TRP A 69 -5.61 -16.83 -9.07
N VAL A 70 -4.98 -18.01 -9.17
CA VAL A 70 -4.72 -18.71 -10.44
C VAL A 70 -6.01 -19.03 -11.20
N GLU A 71 -7.07 -19.36 -10.47
CA GLU A 71 -8.38 -19.69 -11.02
C GLU A 71 -9.22 -18.45 -11.37
N SER A 72 -8.75 -17.23 -11.04
CA SER A 72 -9.53 -16.00 -11.24
C SER A 72 -9.45 -15.41 -12.65
N ASP A 73 -10.56 -14.80 -13.08
CA ASP A 73 -10.60 -13.98 -14.31
C ASP A 73 -9.73 -12.71 -14.16
N THR A 74 -9.65 -12.17 -12.94
CA THR A 74 -8.79 -11.03 -12.58
C THR A 74 -7.33 -11.27 -13.00
N ARG A 75 -6.79 -12.45 -12.66
CA ARG A 75 -5.43 -12.83 -13.05
C ARG A 75 -5.27 -12.90 -14.56
N GLN A 76 -6.23 -13.49 -15.27
CA GLN A 76 -6.16 -13.61 -16.73
C GLN A 76 -6.13 -12.22 -17.38
N CYS A 77 -6.97 -11.30 -16.91
CA CYS A 77 -6.97 -9.91 -17.35
C CYS A 77 -5.64 -9.23 -17.07
N LEU A 78 -5.05 -9.43 -15.88
CA LEU A 78 -3.74 -8.88 -15.54
C LEU A 78 -2.63 -9.40 -16.46
N GLN A 79 -2.60 -10.71 -16.70
CA GLN A 79 -1.59 -11.31 -17.58
C GLN A 79 -1.72 -10.83 -19.03
N GLN A 80 -2.95 -10.68 -19.52
CA GLN A 80 -3.20 -10.13 -20.86
C GLN A 80 -2.79 -8.66 -20.95
N LEU A 81 -3.05 -7.86 -19.92
CA LEU A 81 -2.63 -6.47 -19.83
C LEU A 81 -1.10 -6.38 -19.89
N LEU A 82 -0.39 -7.11 -19.04
CA LEU A 82 1.08 -7.10 -19.02
C LEU A 82 1.67 -7.61 -20.34
N ALA A 83 1.06 -8.62 -20.96
CA ALA A 83 1.50 -9.11 -22.27
C ALA A 83 1.33 -8.08 -23.39
N ARG A 84 0.28 -7.25 -23.35
CA ARG A 84 0.04 -6.19 -24.35
C ARG A 84 0.97 -4.99 -24.17
N GLN A 85 1.33 -4.69 -22.92
CA GLN A 85 2.18 -3.55 -22.55
C GLN A 85 3.68 -3.88 -22.59
N MET A 86 4.03 -5.13 -22.86
CA MET A 86 5.41 -5.60 -22.91
C MET A 86 6.18 -4.88 -24.03
N PRO A 87 7.37 -4.32 -23.74
CA PRO A 87 8.23 -3.73 -24.76
C PRO A 87 8.63 -4.74 -25.84
N GLU A 88 8.96 -4.24 -27.03
CA GLU A 88 9.62 -5.07 -28.04
C GLU A 88 10.95 -5.63 -27.48
N GLY A 89 11.15 -6.93 -27.62
CA GLY A 89 12.32 -7.62 -27.06
C GLY A 89 12.18 -8.03 -25.58
N GLY A 90 11.13 -7.59 -24.88
CA GLY A 90 10.83 -8.01 -23.50
C GLY A 90 11.17 -6.97 -22.43
N TRP A 91 10.88 -7.30 -21.18
CA TRP A 91 11.05 -6.39 -20.04
C TRP A 91 12.53 -6.19 -19.68
N PRO A 92 13.02 -4.93 -19.52
CA PRO A 92 14.39 -4.63 -19.09
C PRO A 92 14.54 -4.61 -17.55
N LEU A 93 13.85 -5.52 -16.86
CA LEU A 93 13.75 -5.52 -15.40
C LEU A 93 14.77 -6.49 -14.78
N ASN A 94 15.52 -6.05 -13.76
CA ASN A 94 16.44 -6.93 -13.00
C ASN A 94 16.04 -7.12 -11.53
N LYS A 95 15.08 -6.32 -11.04
CA LYS A 95 14.59 -6.39 -9.66
C LYS A 95 13.11 -6.03 -9.56
N ALA A 96 12.46 -6.58 -8.55
CA ALA A 96 11.10 -6.28 -8.17
C ALA A 96 11.08 -5.93 -6.68
N VAL A 97 10.51 -4.77 -6.35
CA VAL A 97 10.50 -4.21 -5.00
C VAL A 97 9.06 -3.98 -4.56
N CYS A 98 8.65 -4.69 -3.50
CA CYS A 98 7.35 -4.53 -2.86
C CYS A 98 7.48 -3.65 -1.61
N VAL A 99 6.79 -2.53 -1.56
CA VAL A 99 6.84 -1.61 -0.41
C VAL A 99 5.46 -1.49 0.20
N ALA A 100 5.38 -1.42 1.54
CA ALA A 100 4.11 -1.24 2.25
C ALA A 100 3.10 -2.39 2.03
N LEU A 101 3.62 -3.61 2.04
CA LEU A 101 2.83 -4.84 1.95
C LEU A 101 1.87 -5.03 3.15
N GLY A 102 2.15 -4.39 4.28
CA GLY A 102 1.57 -4.77 5.56
C GLY A 102 2.19 -6.05 6.12
N SER A 103 1.80 -6.42 7.33
CA SER A 103 2.34 -7.60 8.02
C SER A 103 1.38 -8.80 7.91
N PRO A 104 1.83 -9.93 7.34
CA PRO A 104 1.15 -11.22 7.40
C PRO A 104 0.93 -11.75 8.83
N SER A 105 1.72 -11.34 9.82
CA SER A 105 1.70 -11.94 11.16
C SER A 105 0.95 -11.15 12.25
N LEU A 106 0.74 -9.85 12.09
CA LEU A 106 0.25 -8.99 13.19
C LEU A 106 -1.26 -9.05 13.47
N SER A 107 -2.14 -9.20 12.47
CA SER A 107 -3.59 -9.32 12.70
C SER A 107 -4.26 -10.12 11.60
N TRP A 108 -5.43 -10.71 11.87
CA TRP A 108 -6.17 -11.50 10.86
C TRP A 108 -6.56 -10.66 9.64
N ALA A 109 -7.13 -9.47 9.85
CA ALA A 109 -7.54 -8.59 8.74
C ALA A 109 -6.34 -8.11 7.92
N ASN A 110 -5.24 -7.74 8.58
CA ASN A 110 -4.02 -7.35 7.88
C ASN A 110 -3.38 -8.55 7.18
N ARG A 111 -3.44 -9.75 7.76
CA ARG A 111 -2.85 -10.95 7.21
C ARG A 111 -3.43 -11.28 5.86
N LEU A 112 -4.75 -11.43 5.77
CA LEU A 112 -5.38 -11.86 4.52
C LEU A 112 -5.10 -10.85 3.40
N ARG A 113 -5.19 -9.55 3.71
CA ARG A 113 -4.83 -8.48 2.76
C ARG A 113 -3.37 -8.57 2.33
N SER A 114 -2.42 -8.65 3.28
CA SER A 114 -0.98 -8.70 2.98
C SER A 114 -0.63 -9.94 2.17
N VAL A 115 -1.26 -11.08 2.45
CA VAL A 115 -1.07 -12.32 1.70
C VAL A 115 -1.61 -12.20 0.28
N TRP A 116 -2.79 -11.59 0.08
CA TRP A 116 -3.32 -11.34 -1.27
C TRP A 116 -2.44 -10.38 -2.07
N GLN A 117 -1.99 -9.29 -1.45
CA GLN A 117 -1.06 -8.35 -2.06
C GLN A 117 0.25 -9.03 -2.47
N LEU A 118 0.77 -9.92 -1.62
CA LEU A 118 1.96 -10.72 -1.92
C LEU A 118 1.72 -11.67 -3.09
N VAL A 119 0.58 -12.37 -3.13
CA VAL A 119 0.23 -13.28 -4.24
C VAL A 119 0.20 -12.52 -5.57
N MET A 120 -0.40 -11.33 -5.61
CA MET A 120 -0.42 -10.50 -6.81
C MET A 120 0.97 -10.05 -7.22
N PHE A 121 1.77 -9.55 -6.27
CA PHE A 121 3.16 -9.17 -6.53
C PHE A 121 3.96 -10.33 -7.12
N MET A 122 3.88 -11.51 -6.50
CA MET A 122 4.60 -12.72 -6.97
C MET A 122 4.12 -13.16 -8.36
N ASP A 123 2.82 -13.11 -8.65
CA ASP A 123 2.29 -13.49 -9.97
C ASP A 123 2.67 -12.49 -11.07
N MET A 124 2.73 -11.19 -10.75
CA MET A 124 3.28 -10.18 -11.65
C MET A 124 4.74 -10.46 -11.95
N VAL A 125 5.55 -10.74 -10.92
CA VAL A 125 6.97 -11.13 -11.05
C VAL A 125 7.11 -12.37 -11.94
N GLU A 126 6.35 -13.44 -11.68
CA GLU A 126 6.36 -14.66 -12.52
C GLU A 126 6.01 -14.35 -13.98
N THR A 127 5.04 -13.46 -14.21
CA THR A 127 4.59 -13.06 -15.56
C THR A 127 5.66 -12.26 -16.31
N VAL A 128 6.29 -11.28 -15.65
CA VAL A 128 7.35 -10.46 -16.29
C VAL A 128 8.66 -11.24 -16.44
N GLN A 129 8.98 -12.13 -15.49
CA GLN A 129 10.22 -12.91 -15.50
C GLN A 129 10.29 -13.85 -16.70
N ALA A 130 9.16 -14.42 -17.11
CA ALA A 130 9.07 -15.25 -18.31
C ALA A 130 9.32 -14.49 -19.62
N LYS A 131 9.41 -13.15 -19.55
CA LYS A 131 9.45 -12.22 -20.68
C LYS A 131 10.53 -11.15 -20.54
N LEU A 132 11.57 -11.42 -19.73
CA LEU A 132 12.72 -10.54 -19.64
C LEU A 132 13.51 -10.54 -20.94
N ASN A 133 14.11 -9.40 -21.28
CA ASN A 133 15.01 -9.29 -22.44
C ASN A 133 16.43 -9.84 -22.17
N HIS A 134 16.63 -10.44 -21.00
CA HIS A 134 17.90 -11.02 -20.58
C HIS A 134 17.69 -12.33 -19.81
N ALA A 135 18.73 -13.15 -19.73
CA ALA A 135 18.68 -14.46 -19.09
C ALA A 135 18.72 -14.44 -17.54
N ASN A 136 18.95 -13.28 -16.92
CA ASN A 136 19.05 -13.17 -15.48
C ASN A 136 17.68 -13.28 -14.80
N GLU A 137 17.64 -13.87 -13.61
CA GLU A 137 16.46 -13.89 -12.75
C GLU A 137 16.22 -12.51 -12.11
N LEU A 138 14.95 -12.19 -11.86
CA LEU A 138 14.58 -11.02 -11.07
C LEU A 138 14.98 -11.22 -9.62
N LYS A 139 15.59 -10.21 -9.01
CA LYS A 139 15.81 -10.17 -7.56
C LYS A 139 14.59 -9.57 -6.88
N LEU A 140 14.06 -10.27 -5.87
CA LEU A 140 12.82 -9.88 -5.19
C LEU A 140 13.15 -9.25 -3.84
N TYR A 141 12.53 -8.12 -3.57
CA TYR A 141 12.73 -7.37 -2.33
C TYR A 141 11.40 -6.94 -1.73
N ALA A 142 11.35 -6.85 -0.40
CA ALA A 142 10.22 -6.28 0.32
C ALA A 142 10.66 -5.33 1.43
N GLN A 143 9.93 -4.23 1.63
CA GLN A 143 10.15 -3.29 2.73
C GLN A 143 8.82 -2.90 3.40
N GLU A 144 8.71 -3.15 4.70
CA GLU A 144 7.60 -2.71 5.55
C GLU A 144 8.13 -2.50 6.98
N PRO A 145 7.96 -1.30 7.58
CA PRO A 145 8.43 -1.01 8.93
C PRO A 145 7.88 -1.95 10.00
N ARG A 146 6.70 -2.52 9.77
CA ARG A 146 6.00 -3.39 10.71
C ARG A 146 6.25 -4.88 10.50
N PHE A 147 7.19 -5.27 9.64
CA PHE A 147 7.55 -6.69 9.52
C PHE A 147 8.08 -7.23 10.84
N THR A 148 7.46 -8.31 11.31
CA THR A 148 7.97 -9.09 12.44
C THR A 148 9.03 -10.08 11.95
N GLN A 149 9.75 -10.71 12.88
CA GLN A 149 10.68 -11.79 12.51
C GLN A 149 9.96 -12.92 11.76
N LEU A 150 8.70 -13.22 12.12
CA LEU A 150 7.92 -14.24 11.45
C LEU A 150 7.58 -13.85 10.00
N ASP A 151 7.35 -12.56 9.73
CA ASP A 151 7.14 -12.07 8.36
C ASP A 151 8.42 -12.21 7.54
N LYS A 152 9.57 -11.85 8.13
CA LYS A 152 10.89 -11.97 7.50
C LYS A 152 11.21 -13.42 7.13
N ASP A 153 11.09 -14.34 8.08
CA ASP A 153 11.32 -15.78 7.86
C ASP A 153 10.37 -16.34 6.77
N PHE A 154 9.12 -15.86 6.74
CA PHE A 154 8.15 -16.27 5.72
C PHE A 154 8.49 -15.73 4.32
N LEU A 155 8.85 -14.45 4.20
CA LEU A 155 9.26 -13.84 2.93
C LEU A 155 10.57 -14.45 2.39
N GLU A 156 11.53 -14.73 3.26
CA GLU A 156 12.77 -15.44 2.90
C GLU A 156 12.48 -16.85 2.37
N SER A 157 11.50 -17.56 2.94
CA SER A 157 11.06 -18.87 2.42
C SER A 157 10.48 -18.81 1.00
N LEU A 158 10.11 -17.62 0.53
CA LEU A 158 9.64 -17.32 -0.83
C LEU A 158 10.73 -16.67 -1.70
N THR A 159 11.98 -16.63 -1.24
CA THR A 159 13.11 -15.97 -1.93
C THR A 159 12.93 -14.45 -2.09
N VAL A 160 12.19 -13.83 -1.16
CA VAL A 160 12.03 -12.37 -1.10
C VAL A 160 12.95 -11.82 0.00
N ALA A 161 13.92 -11.01 -0.38
CA ALA A 161 14.85 -10.39 0.57
C ALA A 161 14.18 -9.20 1.27
N VAL A 162 14.18 -9.19 2.60
CA VAL A 162 13.62 -8.07 3.37
C VAL A 162 14.66 -6.96 3.53
N LEU A 163 14.25 -5.73 3.20
CA LEU A 163 15.04 -4.52 3.35
C LEU A 163 14.64 -3.76 4.61
N GLU A 164 15.63 -3.17 5.28
CA GLU A 164 15.42 -2.17 6.31
C GLU A 164 15.31 -0.78 5.67
N GLN A 165 14.56 0.15 6.26
CA GLN A 165 14.48 1.52 5.76
C GLN A 165 15.84 2.25 5.88
N PRO A 166 16.27 3.03 4.87
CA PRO A 166 15.60 3.40 3.60
C PRO A 166 16.05 2.53 2.39
N GLY A 167 16.27 1.24 2.59
CA GLY A 167 16.91 0.37 1.61
C GLY A 167 16.13 0.20 0.31
N ALA A 168 14.79 0.25 0.33
CA ALA A 168 14.01 0.20 -0.89
C ALA A 168 14.17 1.48 -1.72
N GLU A 169 14.15 2.64 -1.07
CA GLU A 169 14.33 3.96 -1.69
C GLU A 169 15.71 4.08 -2.35
N GLU A 170 16.75 3.50 -1.74
CA GLU A 170 18.11 3.48 -2.29
C GLU A 170 18.29 2.45 -3.41
N LEU A 171 17.43 1.43 -3.47
CA LEU A 171 17.58 0.30 -4.39
C LEU A 171 16.85 0.50 -5.72
N VAL A 172 15.69 1.16 -5.71
CA VAL A 172 14.86 1.33 -6.91
C VAL A 172 15.53 2.23 -7.94
N ASP A 173 15.37 1.87 -9.21
CA ASP A 173 15.91 2.57 -10.39
C ASP A 173 15.08 2.27 -11.66
N GLU A 174 15.55 2.72 -12.83
CA GLU A 174 14.94 2.46 -14.15
C GLU A 174 14.87 0.98 -14.58
N SER A 175 15.38 0.03 -13.79
CA SER A 175 15.31 -1.41 -14.06
C SER A 175 14.46 -2.17 -13.04
N SER A 176 13.65 -1.43 -12.27
CA SER A 176 12.86 -1.94 -11.16
C SER A 176 11.38 -2.09 -11.54
N LEU A 177 10.75 -3.20 -11.14
CA LEU A 177 9.31 -3.27 -10.94
C LEU A 177 9.02 -2.74 -9.55
N ILE A 178 8.22 -1.69 -9.43
CA ILE A 178 7.90 -1.07 -8.13
C ILE A 178 6.43 -1.36 -7.82
N PHE A 179 6.16 -2.04 -6.70
CA PHE A 179 4.80 -2.42 -6.29
C PHE A 179 4.49 -1.89 -4.89
N ILE A 180 3.55 -0.95 -4.80
CA ILE A 180 3.18 -0.22 -3.59
C ILE A 180 1.67 -0.31 -3.38
N PRO A 181 1.15 -1.37 -2.74
CA PRO A 181 -0.28 -1.60 -2.72
C PRO A 181 -1.03 -0.69 -1.72
N CYS A 182 -0.34 -0.11 -0.73
CA CYS A 182 -0.97 0.72 0.29
C CYS A 182 0.06 1.60 1.02
N LEU A 183 0.38 2.77 0.48
CA LEU A 183 1.28 3.74 1.10
C LEU A 183 0.69 5.14 1.02
N GLU A 184 0.92 5.94 2.06
CA GLU A 184 0.55 7.36 2.05
C GLU A 184 1.40 8.13 1.04
N TRP A 185 0.79 9.04 0.29
CA TRP A 185 1.43 9.71 -0.84
C TRP A 185 2.75 10.43 -0.49
N VAL A 186 2.86 10.98 0.74
CA VAL A 186 4.08 11.64 1.21
C VAL A 186 5.24 10.65 1.34
N LEU A 187 4.94 9.43 1.81
CA LEU A 187 5.94 8.36 1.97
C LEU A 187 6.26 7.69 0.63
N GLU A 188 5.34 7.76 -0.31
CA GLU A 188 5.50 7.24 -1.66
C GLU A 188 6.34 8.14 -2.58
N LEU A 189 6.45 9.43 -2.25
CA LEU A 189 7.17 10.43 -3.06
C LEU A 189 8.56 9.99 -3.55
N PRO A 190 9.46 9.39 -2.73
CA PRO A 190 10.76 8.92 -3.21
C PRO A 190 10.64 7.91 -4.37
N PHE A 191 9.63 7.04 -4.32
CA PHE A 191 9.38 6.05 -5.37
C PHE A 191 8.78 6.68 -6.62
N MET A 192 7.88 7.67 -6.49
CA MET A 192 7.30 8.38 -7.64
C MET A 192 8.36 9.08 -8.49
N LEU A 193 9.39 9.65 -7.84
CA LEU A 193 10.49 10.34 -8.51
C LEU A 193 11.30 9.39 -9.42
N VAL A 194 11.42 8.12 -9.02
CA VAL A 194 12.06 7.07 -9.83
C VAL A 194 11.09 6.45 -10.82
N ALA A 195 9.81 6.31 -10.43
CA ALA A 195 8.77 5.65 -11.20
C ALA A 195 8.60 6.24 -12.59
N ALA A 196 8.83 7.55 -12.79
CA ALA A 196 8.76 8.19 -14.09
C ALA A 196 9.64 7.55 -15.18
N LYS A 197 10.64 6.74 -14.79
CA LYS A 197 11.54 5.99 -15.69
C LYS A 197 11.49 4.47 -15.49
N SER A 198 10.73 3.98 -14.51
CA SER A 198 10.62 2.55 -14.24
C SER A 198 9.69 1.92 -15.29
N PRO A 199 10.01 0.74 -15.85
CA PRO A 199 9.15 0.10 -16.86
C PRO A 199 7.76 -0.28 -16.34
N LEU A 200 7.65 -0.55 -15.03
CA LEU A 200 6.44 -1.05 -14.42
C LEU A 200 6.32 -0.56 -12.97
N TYR A 201 5.34 0.31 -12.75
CA TYR A 201 5.02 0.87 -11.44
C TYR A 201 3.55 0.59 -11.11
N VAL A 202 3.29 0.06 -9.91
CA VAL A 202 1.94 -0.28 -9.45
C VAL A 202 1.69 0.38 -8.12
N SER A 203 0.69 1.26 -8.06
CA SER A 203 0.31 1.94 -6.82
C SER A 203 -1.11 2.50 -6.87
N SER A 204 -1.50 3.29 -5.86
CA SER A 204 -2.62 4.23 -5.91
C SER A 204 -2.60 5.08 -7.18
N SER A 205 -3.77 5.57 -7.59
CA SER A 205 -3.85 6.43 -8.77
C SER A 205 -3.07 7.72 -8.57
N MET A 206 -2.21 8.07 -9.53
CA MET A 206 -1.49 9.35 -9.57
C MET A 206 -2.45 10.55 -9.65
N HIS A 207 -3.66 10.36 -10.20
CA HIS A 207 -4.71 11.36 -10.13
C HIS A 207 -5.17 11.62 -8.68
N TRP A 208 -5.34 10.56 -7.89
CA TRP A 208 -5.70 10.67 -6.47
C TRP A 208 -4.56 11.28 -5.66
N VAL A 209 -3.31 10.86 -5.91
CA VAL A 209 -2.12 11.43 -5.25
C VAL A 209 -2.02 12.93 -5.53
N ALA A 210 -2.19 13.35 -6.79
CA ALA A 210 -2.18 14.75 -7.17
C ALA A 210 -3.29 15.54 -6.45
N ASP A 211 -4.54 15.06 -6.47
CA ASP A 211 -5.66 15.72 -5.77
C ASP A 211 -5.42 15.85 -4.25
N GLU A 212 -4.90 14.82 -3.60
CA GLU A 212 -4.60 14.89 -2.17
C GLU A 212 -3.41 15.82 -1.85
N ALA A 213 -2.39 15.87 -2.71
CA ALA A 213 -1.30 16.83 -2.61
C ALA A 213 -1.79 18.29 -2.82
N GLU A 214 -2.69 18.54 -3.79
CA GLU A 214 -3.29 19.86 -3.98
C GLU A 214 -4.13 20.30 -2.77
N ARG A 215 -4.92 19.38 -2.20
CA ARG A 215 -5.68 19.63 -0.97
C ARG A 215 -4.75 19.92 0.21
N ALA A 216 -3.67 19.16 0.36
CA ALA A 216 -2.68 19.38 1.41
C ALA A 216 -2.01 20.76 1.27
N ARG A 217 -1.61 21.14 0.05
CA ARG A 217 -1.08 22.46 -0.28
C ARG A 217 -2.07 23.58 0.03
N HIS A 218 -3.35 23.41 -0.33
CA HIS A 218 -4.38 24.40 -0.02
C HIS A 218 -4.58 24.55 1.50
N ARG A 219 -4.51 23.47 2.28
CA ARG A 219 -4.57 23.53 3.75
C ARG A 219 -3.38 24.33 4.32
N LEU A 220 -2.17 24.13 3.81
CA LEU A 220 -0.97 24.85 4.23
C LEU A 220 -1.03 26.35 3.91
N ASN A 221 -1.52 26.73 2.73
CA ASN A 221 -1.64 28.15 2.37
C ASN A 221 -2.61 28.92 3.28
N ASN A 222 -3.54 28.21 3.93
CA ASN A 222 -4.50 28.79 4.87
C ASN A 222 -4.04 28.70 6.34
N ASP A 223 -2.87 28.10 6.61
CA ASP A 223 -2.27 27.98 7.93
C ASP A 223 -0.85 28.60 7.94
N PRO A 224 -0.68 29.81 8.49
CA PRO A 224 0.61 30.52 8.48
C PRO A 224 1.73 29.83 9.27
N GLU A 225 1.44 28.78 10.04
CA GLU A 225 2.45 27.92 10.70
C GLU A 225 2.87 26.70 9.85
N GLY A 226 2.40 26.60 8.61
CA GLY A 226 2.69 25.50 7.70
C GLY A 226 4.19 25.23 7.49
N SER A 227 4.59 23.95 7.52
CA SER A 227 5.98 23.54 7.33
C SER A 227 6.43 23.70 5.86
N ASN A 228 7.47 24.51 5.63
CA ASN A 228 8.13 24.67 4.31
C ASN A 228 8.49 23.32 3.65
N ARG A 229 8.80 22.30 4.47
CA ARG A 229 9.11 20.96 3.97
C ARG A 229 7.88 20.31 3.34
N LEU A 230 6.72 20.37 4.01
CA LEU A 230 5.50 19.76 3.48
C LEU A 230 4.99 20.49 2.23
N GLN A 231 5.20 21.81 2.16
CA GLN A 231 4.91 22.57 0.94
C GLN A 231 5.74 22.06 -0.25
N LYS A 232 7.05 21.87 -0.06
CA LYS A 232 7.92 21.28 -1.07
C LYS A 232 7.50 19.85 -1.44
N ASP A 233 7.17 19.02 -0.45
CA ASP A 233 6.71 17.65 -0.69
C ASP A 233 5.41 17.64 -1.52
N CYS A 234 4.49 18.60 -1.32
CA CYS A 234 3.30 18.75 -2.16
C CYS A 234 3.68 19.10 -3.61
N ASP A 235 4.55 20.09 -3.81
CA ASP A 235 4.94 20.53 -5.15
C ASP A 235 5.72 19.43 -5.91
N ASP A 236 6.58 18.68 -5.21
CA ASP A 236 7.29 17.54 -5.77
C ASP A 236 6.33 16.39 -6.12
N ALA A 237 5.34 16.10 -5.27
CA ALA A 237 4.33 15.07 -5.54
C ALA A 237 3.51 15.41 -6.78
N LEU A 238 3.08 16.67 -6.94
CA LEU A 238 2.37 17.12 -8.14
C LEU A 238 3.21 16.95 -9.39
N ALA A 239 4.50 17.34 -9.34
CA ALA A 239 5.42 17.17 -10.45
C ALA A 239 5.66 15.68 -10.78
N ALA A 240 5.86 14.84 -9.77
CA ALA A 240 6.12 13.41 -9.93
C ALA A 240 4.89 12.67 -10.47
N SER A 241 3.69 12.93 -9.92
CA SER A 241 2.44 12.36 -10.44
C SER A 241 2.21 12.74 -11.89
N LYS A 242 2.45 14.01 -12.26
CA LYS A 242 2.37 14.45 -13.66
C LYS A 242 3.38 13.70 -14.54
N ALA A 243 4.63 13.58 -14.08
CA ALA A 243 5.66 12.89 -14.84
C ALA A 243 5.29 11.43 -15.12
N VAL A 244 4.79 10.69 -14.12
CA VAL A 244 4.31 9.31 -14.30
C VAL A 244 3.15 9.26 -15.31
N LEU A 245 2.17 10.15 -15.19
CA LEU A 245 1.02 10.21 -16.12
C LEU A 245 1.42 10.57 -17.56
N ASP A 246 2.43 11.42 -17.73
CA ASP A 246 2.94 11.79 -19.05
C ASP A 246 3.71 10.61 -19.69
N THR A 247 4.52 9.89 -18.91
CA THR A 247 5.43 8.85 -19.44
C THR A 247 4.87 7.44 -19.47
N HIS A 248 3.73 7.15 -18.82
CA HIS A 248 3.18 5.80 -18.71
C HIS A 248 1.78 5.67 -19.31
N HIS A 249 1.47 4.47 -19.82
CA HIS A 249 0.11 4.02 -20.01
C HIS A 249 -0.52 3.72 -18.64
N GLU A 250 -1.67 4.31 -18.36
CA GLU A 250 -2.42 4.08 -17.11
C GLU A 250 -3.46 2.98 -17.30
N ASN A 251 -3.40 1.93 -16.49
CA ASN A 251 -4.37 0.84 -16.51
C ASN A 251 -4.86 0.54 -15.10
N LYS A 252 -6.17 0.42 -14.90
CA LYS A 252 -6.71 -0.01 -13.60
C LYS A 252 -6.35 -1.47 -13.34
N MET A 253 -5.97 -1.78 -12.10
CA MET A 253 -5.91 -3.18 -11.65
C MET A 253 -7.30 -3.82 -11.86
N PRO A 254 -7.39 -5.00 -12.48
CA PRO A 254 -8.66 -5.68 -12.62
C PRO A 254 -9.30 -5.94 -11.24
N GLU A 255 -10.62 -5.80 -11.16
CA GLU A 255 -11.33 -6.04 -9.91
C GLU A 255 -11.22 -7.51 -9.48
N ALA A 256 -11.06 -7.76 -8.18
CA ALA A 256 -10.91 -9.08 -7.60
C ALA A 256 -11.98 -9.31 -6.53
N ASP A 257 -12.74 -10.40 -6.65
CA ASP A 257 -13.85 -10.72 -5.73
C ASP A 257 -13.38 -11.32 -4.39
N PHE A 258 -12.09 -11.65 -4.27
CA PHE A 258 -11.55 -12.49 -3.18
C PHE A 258 -10.98 -11.70 -2.00
N ALA A 259 -10.85 -10.38 -2.17
CA ALA A 259 -10.51 -9.44 -1.11
C ALA A 259 -11.76 -8.61 -0.80
N ASP A 260 -11.93 -8.18 0.45
CA ASP A 260 -12.89 -7.15 0.82
C ASP A 260 -12.83 -6.02 -0.21
N GLY A 261 -13.81 -5.92 -1.13
CA GLY A 261 -13.73 -5.30 -2.47
C GLY A 261 -13.23 -3.85 -2.61
N HIS A 262 -12.73 -3.25 -1.53
CA HIS A 262 -12.02 -1.99 -1.46
C HIS A 262 -10.50 -2.13 -1.34
N SER A 263 -9.94 -3.31 -1.07
CA SER A 263 -8.56 -3.44 -0.58
C SER A 263 -7.46 -3.45 -1.64
N LEU A 264 -7.80 -3.43 -2.94
CA LEU A 264 -6.83 -3.59 -4.03
C LEU A 264 -7.07 -2.63 -5.22
N ALA A 265 -7.67 -1.46 -4.98
CA ALA A 265 -7.88 -0.43 -6.00
C ALA A 265 -6.54 0.24 -6.40
N MET A 266 -5.70 -0.51 -7.08
CA MET A 266 -4.41 -0.07 -7.59
C MET A 266 -4.52 0.29 -9.08
N THR A 267 -3.53 1.02 -9.54
CA THR A 267 -3.31 1.41 -10.92
C THR A 267 -1.94 0.89 -11.35
N ILE A 268 -1.89 0.33 -12.54
CA ILE A 268 -0.71 -0.23 -13.19
C ILE A 268 -0.25 0.78 -14.22
N TYR A 269 0.94 1.32 -14.01
CA TYR A 269 1.63 2.24 -14.90
C TYR A 269 2.70 1.46 -15.65
N THR A 270 2.59 1.39 -16.97
CA THR A 270 3.61 0.78 -17.85
C THR A 270 4.23 1.87 -18.71
N LEU A 271 5.56 1.95 -18.72
CA LEU A 271 6.28 3.00 -19.46
C LEU A 271 5.90 2.95 -20.94
N LYS A 272 5.59 4.10 -21.54
CA LYS A 272 5.30 4.22 -22.98
C LYS A 272 6.56 3.95 -23.78
N HIS A 273 6.41 3.29 -24.93
CA HIS A 273 7.52 3.06 -25.84
C HIS A 273 7.68 4.25 -26.79
N GLU A 274 8.91 4.54 -27.25
CA GLU A 274 9.18 5.68 -28.16
C GLU A 274 8.39 5.60 -29.49
N ASP A 275 7.83 4.43 -29.82
CA ASP A 275 7.02 4.19 -31.03
C ASP A 275 5.50 4.37 -30.82
N ASP A 276 5.04 4.76 -29.62
CA ASP A 276 3.61 4.92 -29.28
C ASP A 276 3.03 6.34 -29.58
N ASP A 277 3.81 7.25 -30.18
CA ASP A 277 3.42 8.64 -30.54
C ASP A 277 3.18 8.86 -32.05
#